data_AF-A0A136KQS6-F1
#
_entry.id   AF-A0A136KQS6-F1
#
_cell.length_a   1.000
_cell.length_b   1.000
_cell.length_c   1.000
_cell.angle_alpha   90.00
_cell.angle_beta   90.00
_cell.angle_gamma   90.00
#
_symmetry.space_group_name_H-M   'P 1'
#
loop_
_entity.id
_entity.type
_entity.pdbx_description
1 polymer ?
#
loop_
_entity_poly.entity_id
_entity_poly.type
_entity_poly.pdbx_seq_one_letter_code
_entity_poly.pdbx_strand_id
1 'polypeptide(L)'
;MRIFFLFLYNHIMIKKYLKVILITLFILASGIVILNLDVVMRAYQHIQNNTFSLERLRYDLASFNIGKKSAVQPVDSKKSTSDGMIQLLVPAGEFLMGKEGEPDEDSPIHTVYLDSFWIDQTEISNVMYETCVNAGGCSLPVTSANHFYGNWIYRDYPVVYVNWFQANEYCAWAGRRLPTEAEFEKAARGTGKNKYPWGNEAPNPRLANYAGSLIGEPVSVYRYPLGASPYGALNMVGNVREWNADWYSITYYQETSLNNPTVLRQELNAPCVVARMMQMPMKYSQPHAINMNHNQQGRVVGFAVQKVA
;
A
#
# COMPACT_ATOMS: atom_id res chain seq x y z
N MET A 1 68.70 -7.18 -20.22
CA MET A 1 67.57 -8.15 -20.31
C MET A 1 66.73 -8.27 -19.04
N ARG A 2 67.31 -8.39 -17.82
CA ARG A 2 66.51 -8.57 -16.57
C ARG A 2 65.58 -7.41 -16.18
N ILE A 3 65.96 -6.15 -16.43
CA ILE A 3 65.14 -4.97 -16.10
C ILE A 3 63.89 -4.87 -16.99
N PHE A 4 63.99 -5.25 -18.27
CA PHE A 4 62.89 -5.23 -19.22
C PHE A 4 61.81 -6.28 -18.88
N PHE A 5 62.24 -7.46 -18.41
CA PHE A 5 61.33 -8.50 -17.91
C PHE A 5 60.61 -8.09 -16.62
N LEU A 6 61.28 -7.38 -15.71
CA LEU A 6 60.63 -6.82 -14.51
C LEU A 6 59.58 -5.76 -14.88
N PHE A 7 59.86 -4.90 -15.86
CA PHE A 7 58.89 -3.92 -16.36
C PHE A 7 57.70 -4.58 -17.08
N LEU A 8 57.94 -5.57 -17.94
CA LEU A 8 56.86 -6.28 -18.64
C LEU A 8 56.01 -7.11 -17.65
N TYR A 9 56.65 -7.76 -16.68
CA TYR A 9 55.99 -8.51 -15.62
C TYR A 9 55.13 -7.59 -14.74
N ASN A 10 55.67 -6.44 -14.30
CA ASN A 10 54.89 -5.43 -13.57
C ASN A 10 53.73 -4.90 -14.40
N HIS A 11 53.93 -4.63 -15.70
CA HIS A 11 52.89 -4.10 -16.56
C HIS A 11 51.76 -5.11 -16.83
N ILE A 12 52.07 -6.41 -16.90
CA ILE A 12 51.09 -7.50 -17.03
C ILE A 12 50.37 -7.73 -15.70
N MET A 13 51.09 -7.69 -14.58
CA MET A 13 50.51 -7.83 -13.24
C MET A 13 49.57 -6.66 -12.93
N ILE A 14 49.98 -5.42 -13.18
CA ILE A 14 49.14 -4.21 -13.01
C ILE A 14 47.87 -4.31 -13.87
N LYS A 15 47.94 -4.77 -15.12
CA LYS A 15 46.74 -4.99 -15.95
C LYS A 15 45.82 -6.09 -15.41
N LYS A 16 46.38 -7.17 -14.83
CA LYS A 16 45.58 -8.21 -14.16
C LYS A 16 44.93 -7.70 -12.88
N TYR A 17 45.67 -6.98 -12.02
CA TYR A 17 45.12 -6.37 -10.81
C TYR A 17 44.09 -5.29 -11.12
N LEU A 18 44.28 -4.47 -12.16
CA LEU A 18 43.29 -3.49 -12.58
C LEU A 18 42.00 -4.15 -13.08
N LYS A 19 42.09 -5.27 -13.82
CA LYS A 19 40.92 -6.08 -14.20
C LYS A 19 40.24 -6.71 -12.99
N VAL A 20 41.00 -7.25 -12.03
CA VAL A 20 40.43 -7.79 -10.79
C VAL A 20 39.79 -6.69 -9.95
N ILE A 21 40.41 -5.51 -9.83
CA ILE A 21 39.85 -4.35 -9.14
C ILE A 21 38.59 -3.84 -9.86
N LEU A 22 38.58 -3.77 -11.19
CA LEU A 22 37.39 -3.39 -11.96
C LEU A 22 36.29 -4.45 -11.85
N ILE A 23 36.61 -5.75 -11.82
CA ILE A 23 35.65 -6.84 -11.62
C ILE A 23 35.15 -6.83 -10.17
N THR A 24 36.00 -6.59 -9.18
CA THR A 24 35.62 -6.47 -7.77
C THR A 24 34.84 -5.18 -7.54
N LEU A 25 35.16 -4.06 -8.19
CA LEU A 25 34.36 -2.83 -8.18
C LEU A 25 33.06 -3.02 -8.96
N PHE A 26 33.02 -3.84 -10.01
CA PHE A 26 31.80 -4.22 -10.71
C PHE A 26 30.97 -5.24 -9.92
N ILE A 27 31.59 -6.09 -9.09
CA ILE A 27 30.95 -7.04 -8.16
C ILE A 27 30.49 -6.32 -6.88
N LEU A 28 31.23 -5.31 -6.42
CA LEU A 28 30.83 -4.44 -5.32
C LEU A 28 29.77 -3.45 -5.81
N ALA A 29 29.90 -2.89 -7.01
CA ALA A 29 28.83 -2.15 -7.66
C ALA A 29 27.66 -3.05 -7.98
N SER A 30 27.84 -4.31 -8.40
CA SER A 30 26.71 -5.22 -8.69
C SER A 30 26.10 -5.85 -7.44
N GLY A 31 26.87 -5.97 -6.36
CA GLY A 31 26.39 -6.28 -5.01
C GLY A 31 25.66 -5.10 -4.37
N ILE A 32 26.02 -3.87 -4.75
CA ILE A 32 25.28 -2.63 -4.47
C ILE A 32 24.12 -2.43 -5.48
N VAL A 33 24.10 -3.10 -6.64
CA VAL A 33 22.97 -3.14 -7.60
C VAL A 33 21.84 -4.05 -7.13
N ILE A 34 21.94 -4.64 -5.94
CA ILE A 34 20.75 -5.11 -5.21
C ILE A 34 20.14 -3.98 -4.36
N LEU A 35 20.52 -2.72 -4.59
CA LEU A 35 19.61 -1.62 -4.29
C LEU A 35 18.57 -1.60 -5.42
N ASN A 36 17.37 -2.08 -5.09
CA ASN A 36 16.19 -1.96 -5.94
C ASN A 36 16.19 -0.55 -6.56
N LEU A 37 16.02 -0.45 -7.89
CA LEU A 37 15.99 0.81 -8.64
C LEU A 37 15.15 1.87 -7.93
N ASP A 38 14.07 1.45 -7.28
CA ASP A 38 13.18 2.27 -6.44
C ASP A 38 13.91 3.01 -5.29
N VAL A 39 14.81 2.35 -4.55
CA VAL A 39 15.63 2.98 -3.48
C VAL A 39 16.62 3.98 -4.07
N VAL A 40 17.26 3.63 -5.20
CA VAL A 40 18.22 4.52 -5.88
C VAL A 40 17.52 5.77 -6.41
N MET A 41 16.36 5.59 -7.04
CA MET A 41 15.57 6.69 -7.59
C MET A 41 15.02 7.62 -6.50
N ARG A 42 14.57 7.08 -5.37
CA ARG A 42 14.15 7.91 -4.22
C ARG A 42 15.32 8.66 -3.59
N ALA A 43 16.45 7.99 -3.35
CA ALA A 43 17.64 8.66 -2.86
C ALA A 43 18.05 9.81 -3.79
N TYR A 44 18.01 9.57 -5.11
CA TYR A 44 18.24 10.60 -6.12
C TYR A 44 17.24 11.77 -6.01
N GLN A 45 15.94 11.50 -5.87
CA GLN A 45 14.91 12.55 -5.71
C GLN A 45 15.10 13.35 -4.42
N HIS A 46 15.43 12.69 -3.31
CA HIS A 46 15.71 13.37 -2.05
C HIS A 46 16.94 14.28 -2.16
N ILE A 47 17.95 13.86 -2.93
CA ILE A 47 19.10 14.69 -3.25
C ILE A 47 18.69 15.91 -4.09
N GLN A 48 17.91 15.70 -5.16
CA GLN A 48 17.43 16.79 -6.03
C GLN A 48 16.60 17.83 -5.26
N ASN A 49 15.78 17.37 -4.31
CA ASN A 49 14.89 18.23 -3.52
C ASN A 49 15.53 18.75 -2.22
N ASN A 50 16.83 18.45 -1.97
CA ASN A 50 17.54 18.81 -0.75
C ASN A 50 16.83 18.34 0.55
N THR A 51 16.26 17.13 0.51
CA THR A 51 15.52 16.48 1.62
C THR A 51 16.19 15.19 2.11
N PHE A 52 17.41 14.89 1.65
CA PHE A 52 18.12 13.67 1.99
C PHE A 52 18.60 13.68 3.46
N SER A 53 18.31 12.61 4.20
CA SER A 53 18.79 12.41 5.57
C SER A 53 19.24 10.97 5.81
N LEU A 54 20.19 10.79 6.73
CA LEU A 54 20.68 9.45 7.11
C LEU A 54 19.58 8.57 7.71
N GLU A 55 18.66 9.16 8.47
CA GLU A 55 17.49 8.44 8.96
C GLU A 55 16.64 7.93 7.80
N ARG A 56 16.28 8.78 6.85
CA ARG A 56 15.48 8.38 5.68
C ARG A 56 16.15 7.27 4.86
N LEU A 57 17.46 7.39 4.61
CA LEU A 57 18.23 6.34 3.95
C LEU A 57 18.20 5.03 4.77
N ARG A 58 18.34 5.11 6.09
CA ARG A 58 18.24 3.94 6.97
C ARG A 58 16.86 3.29 6.89
N TYR A 59 15.78 4.06 6.86
CA TYR A 59 14.42 3.54 6.66
C TYR A 59 14.28 2.84 5.29
N ASP A 60 14.80 3.46 4.23
CA ASP A 60 14.76 2.89 2.88
C ASP A 60 15.53 1.56 2.80
N LEU A 61 16.72 1.51 3.38
CA LEU A 61 17.54 0.29 3.45
C LEU A 61 16.92 -0.77 4.37
N ALA A 62 16.29 -0.37 5.48
CA ALA A 62 15.66 -1.29 6.43
C ALA A 62 14.47 -2.03 5.81
N SER A 63 13.78 -1.41 4.83
CA SER A 63 12.69 -2.05 4.07
C SER A 63 13.17 -3.17 3.13
N PHE A 64 14.49 -3.33 2.93
CA PHE A 64 15.04 -4.41 2.12
C PHE A 64 15.08 -5.75 2.88
N ASN A 65 14.60 -6.79 2.21
CA ASN A 65 14.34 -8.09 2.81
C ASN A 65 15.60 -8.98 2.79
N ILE A 66 16.38 -8.96 3.88
CA ILE A 66 17.37 -10.00 4.15
C ILE A 66 16.66 -11.09 4.98
N GLY A 67 16.15 -12.12 4.29
CA GLY A 67 16.08 -13.46 4.87
C GLY A 67 14.82 -13.91 5.62
N LYS A 68 13.62 -13.34 5.42
CA LYS A 68 12.38 -14.09 5.75
C LYS A 68 11.30 -13.88 4.69
N LYS A 69 10.89 -14.98 4.05
CA LYS A 69 9.63 -15.06 3.32
C LYS A 69 8.54 -15.17 4.39
N SER A 70 7.69 -14.14 4.54
CA SER A 70 6.48 -14.31 5.34
C SER A 70 5.60 -15.33 4.63
N ALA A 71 5.26 -16.40 5.34
CA ALA A 71 4.41 -17.48 4.84
C ALA A 71 2.94 -17.10 5.06
N VAL A 72 2.47 -16.04 4.40
CA VAL A 72 1.02 -15.89 4.19
C VAL A 72 0.70 -16.68 2.93
N GLN A 73 0.14 -17.87 3.12
CA GLN A 73 -0.45 -18.62 2.02
C GLN A 73 -1.63 -17.80 1.50
N PRO A 74 -1.69 -17.46 0.20
CA PRO A 74 -2.89 -16.86 -0.35
C PRO A 74 -4.06 -17.78 -0.07
N VAL A 75 -5.17 -17.22 0.39
CA VAL A 75 -6.48 -17.74 0.02
C VAL A 75 -6.54 -17.76 -1.52
N ASP A 76 -7.42 -18.57 -2.12
CA ASP A 76 -7.62 -18.60 -3.57
C ASP A 76 -7.49 -17.21 -4.20
N SER A 77 -6.74 -17.12 -5.30
CA SER A 77 -6.47 -15.85 -5.97
C SER A 77 -6.86 -15.93 -7.44
N LYS A 78 -7.31 -14.81 -7.99
CA LYS A 78 -7.58 -14.67 -9.43
C LYS A 78 -6.95 -13.39 -9.95
N LYS A 79 -6.56 -13.40 -11.23
CA LYS A 79 -6.03 -12.20 -11.89
C LYS A 79 -7.12 -11.56 -12.74
N SER A 80 -7.38 -10.29 -12.50
CA SER A 80 -8.29 -9.48 -13.31
C SER A 80 -7.79 -9.38 -14.75
N THR A 81 -8.72 -9.53 -15.69
CA THR A 81 -8.45 -9.38 -17.12
C THR A 81 -8.39 -7.92 -17.57
N SER A 82 -8.99 -6.99 -16.82
CA SER A 82 -9.10 -5.58 -17.22
C SER A 82 -7.81 -4.79 -16.96
N ASP A 83 -7.17 -5.03 -15.81
CA ASP A 83 -6.03 -4.25 -15.30
C ASP A 83 -4.87 -5.12 -14.79
N GLY A 84 -5.01 -6.45 -14.82
CA GLY A 84 -4.00 -7.37 -14.31
C GLY A 84 -3.90 -7.46 -12.79
N MET A 85 -4.82 -6.85 -12.02
CA MET A 85 -4.82 -6.90 -10.56
C MET A 85 -4.99 -8.34 -10.03
N ILE A 86 -4.21 -8.71 -9.01
CA ILE A 86 -4.44 -9.94 -8.25
C ILE A 86 -5.53 -9.67 -7.21
N GLN A 87 -6.57 -10.49 -7.21
CA GLN A 87 -7.65 -10.47 -6.25
C GLN A 87 -7.56 -11.70 -5.35
N LEU A 88 -7.80 -11.50 -4.07
CA LEU A 88 -7.68 -12.49 -3.00
C LEU A 88 -9.07 -12.81 -2.48
N LEU A 89 -9.39 -14.09 -2.34
CA LEU A 89 -10.65 -14.50 -1.74
C LEU A 89 -10.63 -14.21 -0.23
N VAL A 90 -11.64 -13.54 0.28
CA VAL A 90 -11.95 -13.49 1.70
C VAL A 90 -13.13 -14.44 1.94
N PRO A 91 -12.96 -15.52 2.70
CA PRO A 91 -14.01 -16.52 2.86
C PRO A 91 -15.18 -15.98 3.68
N ALA A 92 -16.37 -16.52 3.41
CA ALA A 92 -17.57 -16.23 4.19
C ALA A 92 -17.35 -16.60 5.67
N GLY A 93 -18.02 -15.90 6.57
CA GLY A 93 -18.00 -16.22 8.00
C GLY A 93 -17.91 -14.99 8.88
N GLU A 94 -17.94 -15.27 10.18
CA GLU A 94 -17.93 -14.26 11.23
C GLU A 94 -16.52 -13.70 11.48
N PHE A 95 -16.46 -12.43 11.88
CA PHE A 95 -15.28 -11.82 12.46
C PHE A 95 -15.68 -10.78 13.51
N LEU A 96 -14.71 -10.37 14.33
CA LEU A 96 -14.90 -9.29 15.29
C LEU A 96 -14.50 -7.97 14.64
N MET A 97 -15.48 -7.08 14.50
CA MET A 97 -15.34 -5.75 13.94
C MET A 97 -15.23 -4.72 15.06
N GLY A 98 -14.31 -3.76 14.91
CA GLY A 98 -14.15 -2.62 15.82
C GLY A 98 -13.11 -2.83 16.89
N LYS A 99 -13.23 -2.04 17.97
CA LYS A 99 -12.26 -2.05 19.06
C LYS A 99 -12.84 -2.09 20.46
N GLU A 100 -12.06 -2.71 21.33
CA GLU A 100 -12.19 -2.62 22.78
C GLU A 100 -11.49 -1.35 23.30
N GLY A 101 -11.97 -0.81 24.43
CA GLY A 101 -11.35 0.32 25.13
C GLY A 101 -12.29 1.52 25.27
N GLU A 102 -11.70 2.71 25.31
CA GLU A 102 -12.44 3.97 25.41
C GLU A 102 -13.44 4.11 24.25
N PRO A 103 -14.73 4.38 24.54
CA PRO A 103 -15.75 4.53 23.50
C PRO A 103 -15.44 5.69 22.55
N ASP A 104 -15.38 5.38 21.25
CA ASP A 104 -15.43 6.34 20.16
C ASP A 104 -16.18 5.73 18.97
N GLU A 105 -16.05 6.32 17.79
CA GLU A 105 -16.73 5.93 16.55
C GLU A 105 -16.36 4.53 16.01
N ASP A 106 -15.26 3.94 16.46
CA ASP A 106 -14.83 2.58 16.09
C ASP A 106 -15.22 1.53 17.16
N SER A 107 -15.98 1.94 18.18
CA SER A 107 -16.48 1.10 19.28
C SER A 107 -18.01 0.94 19.23
N PRO A 108 -18.56 -0.17 19.76
CA PRO A 108 -17.87 -1.29 20.42
C PRO A 108 -17.36 -2.36 19.44
N ILE A 109 -16.52 -3.25 19.95
CA ILE A 109 -16.25 -4.52 19.28
C ILE A 109 -17.55 -5.35 19.20
N HIS A 110 -17.88 -5.87 18.02
CA HIS A 110 -19.09 -6.68 17.81
C HIS A 110 -18.84 -7.73 16.73
N THR A 111 -19.68 -8.78 16.71
CA THR A 111 -19.59 -9.84 15.70
C THR A 111 -20.32 -9.41 14.42
N VAL A 112 -19.66 -9.59 13.28
CA VAL A 112 -20.23 -9.38 11.95
C VAL A 112 -20.01 -10.64 11.11
N TYR A 113 -21.04 -11.09 10.42
CA TYR A 113 -20.96 -12.10 9.36
C TYR A 113 -20.85 -11.42 8.00
N LEU A 114 -19.90 -11.88 7.19
CA LEU A 114 -19.79 -11.48 5.78
C LEU A 114 -19.86 -12.71 4.89
N ASP A 115 -20.53 -12.60 3.75
CA ASP A 115 -20.39 -13.54 2.65
C ASP A 115 -18.95 -13.53 2.11
N SER A 116 -18.62 -14.50 1.25
CA SER A 116 -17.32 -14.50 0.59
C SER A 116 -17.25 -13.39 -0.45
N PHE A 117 -16.15 -12.66 -0.48
CA PHE A 117 -15.89 -11.61 -1.47
C PHE A 117 -14.44 -11.68 -1.95
N TRP A 118 -14.14 -11.03 -3.07
CA TRP A 118 -12.78 -10.88 -3.55
C TRP A 118 -12.22 -9.55 -3.07
N ILE A 119 -10.92 -9.40 -2.90
CA ILE A 119 -10.35 -8.12 -2.47
C ILE A 119 -9.03 -7.93 -3.18
N ASP A 120 -8.77 -6.75 -3.75
CA ASP A 120 -7.52 -6.56 -4.47
C ASP A 120 -6.32 -6.73 -3.53
N GLN A 121 -5.25 -7.34 -4.05
CA GLN A 121 -4.05 -7.60 -3.28
C GLN A 121 -3.40 -6.29 -2.85
N THR A 122 -3.33 -5.33 -3.74
CA THR A 122 -2.73 -4.03 -3.50
C THR A 122 -3.72 -2.94 -3.81
N GLU A 123 -3.39 -1.76 -3.34
CA GLU A 123 -3.92 -0.51 -3.86
C GLU A 123 -3.84 -0.43 -5.41
N ILE A 124 -4.78 0.24 -6.06
CA ILE A 124 -4.71 0.47 -7.52
C ILE A 124 -3.54 1.39 -7.82
N SER A 125 -2.66 0.91 -8.69
CA SER A 125 -1.47 1.64 -9.13
C SER A 125 -1.77 2.67 -10.22
N ASN A 126 -0.88 3.64 -10.42
CA ASN A 126 -1.00 4.62 -11.49
C ASN A 126 -1.15 3.95 -12.87
N VAL A 127 -0.40 2.89 -13.16
CA VAL A 127 -0.47 2.18 -14.46
C VAL A 127 -1.81 1.45 -14.66
N MET A 128 -2.38 0.91 -13.58
CA MET A 128 -3.71 0.29 -13.62
C MET A 128 -4.79 1.34 -13.89
N TYR A 129 -4.75 2.48 -13.17
CA TYR A 129 -5.69 3.58 -13.39
C TYR A 129 -5.55 4.20 -14.79
N GLU A 130 -4.33 4.36 -15.29
CA GLU A 130 -4.04 4.79 -16.65
C GLU A 130 -4.64 3.84 -17.70
N THR A 131 -4.67 2.53 -17.44
CA THR A 131 -5.37 1.57 -18.32
C THR A 131 -6.86 1.89 -18.43
N CYS A 132 -7.53 2.22 -17.32
CA CYS A 132 -8.93 2.62 -17.34
C CYS A 132 -9.18 3.93 -18.09
N VAL A 133 -8.34 4.95 -17.84
CA VAL A 133 -8.43 6.24 -18.52
C VAL A 133 -8.23 6.08 -20.03
N ASN A 134 -7.23 5.31 -20.45
CA ASN A 134 -6.95 5.06 -21.87
C ASN A 134 -8.07 4.27 -22.55
N ALA A 135 -8.79 3.42 -21.81
CA ALA A 135 -9.99 2.72 -22.29
C ALA A 135 -11.25 3.61 -22.31
N GLY A 136 -11.18 4.86 -21.85
CA GLY A 136 -12.31 5.78 -21.76
C GLY A 136 -13.28 5.48 -20.61
N GLY A 137 -12.88 4.62 -19.66
CA GLY A 137 -13.72 4.21 -18.52
C GLY A 137 -13.59 5.09 -17.29
N CYS A 138 -12.53 5.90 -17.19
CA CYS A 138 -12.23 6.72 -16.02
C CYS A 138 -11.89 8.16 -16.40
N SER A 139 -12.29 9.09 -15.54
CA SER A 139 -11.83 10.48 -15.59
C SER A 139 -10.38 10.61 -15.09
N LEU A 140 -9.62 11.59 -15.62
CA LEU A 140 -8.27 11.88 -15.15
C LEU A 140 -8.25 12.30 -13.67
N PRO A 141 -7.27 11.86 -12.85
CA PRO A 141 -7.09 12.41 -11.51
C PRO A 141 -6.71 13.90 -11.61
N VAL A 142 -6.83 14.65 -10.52
CA VAL A 142 -6.33 16.04 -10.52
C VAL A 142 -4.82 16.04 -10.70
N THR A 143 -4.34 16.67 -11.78
CA THR A 143 -2.93 16.65 -12.20
C THR A 143 -2.14 17.88 -11.77
N SER A 144 -2.79 19.01 -11.47
CA SER A 144 -2.11 20.29 -11.17
C SER A 144 -1.17 20.25 -9.97
N ALA A 145 -1.42 19.37 -9.00
CA ALA A 145 -0.60 19.14 -7.82
C ALA A 145 -0.08 17.69 -7.72
N ASN A 146 -0.29 16.86 -8.74
CA ASN A 146 -0.03 15.43 -8.70
C ASN A 146 1.10 15.04 -9.65
N HIS A 147 2.32 15.01 -9.12
CA HIS A 147 3.50 14.59 -9.89
C HIS A 147 3.62 13.06 -10.06
N PHE A 148 2.75 12.27 -9.42
CA PHE A 148 2.80 10.81 -9.47
C PHE A 148 2.15 10.25 -10.74
N TYR A 149 1.08 10.88 -11.20
CA TYR A 149 0.31 10.38 -12.34
C TYR A 149 0.95 10.78 -13.69
N GLY A 150 0.93 9.87 -14.66
CA GLY A 150 1.52 10.08 -16.00
C GLY A 150 3.06 10.06 -16.03
N ASN A 151 3.70 9.66 -14.93
CA ASN A 151 5.16 9.54 -14.85
C ASN A 151 5.55 8.07 -14.59
N TRP A 152 6.32 7.51 -15.54
CA TRP A 152 6.76 6.13 -15.50
C TRP A 152 7.46 5.72 -14.20
N ILE A 153 8.17 6.62 -13.54
CA ILE A 153 8.88 6.32 -12.28
C ILE A 153 7.88 5.90 -11.18
N TYR A 154 6.66 6.43 -11.21
CA TYR A 154 5.63 6.20 -10.21
C TYR A 154 4.52 5.27 -10.70
N ARG A 155 4.76 4.54 -11.80
CA ARG A 155 3.75 3.64 -12.40
C ARG A 155 3.17 2.63 -11.41
N ASP A 156 3.99 2.14 -10.49
CA ASP A 156 3.63 1.13 -9.48
C ASP A 156 3.34 1.77 -8.10
N TYR A 157 3.23 3.11 -8.02
CA TYR A 157 2.73 3.83 -6.85
C TYR A 157 1.20 3.87 -6.89
N PRO A 158 0.51 4.00 -5.75
CA PRO A 158 -0.94 4.13 -5.75
C PRO A 158 -1.36 5.37 -6.53
N VAL A 159 -2.46 5.28 -7.27
CA VAL A 159 -3.09 6.48 -7.82
C VAL A 159 -3.57 7.36 -6.67
N VAL A 160 -3.34 8.67 -6.78
CA VAL A 160 -3.74 9.66 -5.78
C VAL A 160 -4.42 10.85 -6.44
N TYR A 161 -5.05 11.73 -5.66
CA TYR A 161 -5.87 12.85 -6.17
C TYR A 161 -7.07 12.43 -7.02
N VAL A 162 -7.67 11.30 -6.66
CA VAL A 162 -8.96 10.83 -7.16
C VAL A 162 -10.02 11.08 -6.08
N ASN A 163 -11.27 11.35 -6.46
CA ASN A 163 -12.38 11.49 -5.51
C ASN A 163 -13.21 10.19 -5.45
N TRP A 164 -14.25 10.14 -4.61
CA TRP A 164 -15.05 8.91 -4.45
C TRP A 164 -15.75 8.50 -5.76
N PHE A 165 -16.22 9.47 -6.54
CA PHE A 165 -16.89 9.20 -7.81
C PHE A 165 -15.93 8.60 -8.84
N GLN A 166 -14.72 9.16 -8.97
CA GLN A 166 -13.67 8.63 -9.84
C GLN A 166 -13.22 7.24 -9.40
N ALA A 167 -13.21 7.01 -8.09
CA ALA A 167 -12.98 5.68 -7.57
C ALA A 167 -14.10 4.72 -8.04
N ASN A 168 -15.35 5.10 -7.85
CA ASN A 168 -16.48 4.28 -8.28
C ASN A 168 -16.52 4.05 -9.82
N GLU A 169 -16.08 5.02 -10.64
CA GLU A 169 -15.90 4.85 -12.10
C GLU A 169 -14.94 3.71 -12.43
N TYR A 170 -13.76 3.70 -11.79
CA TYR A 170 -12.77 2.64 -11.98
C TYR A 170 -13.30 1.27 -11.58
N CYS A 171 -13.99 1.18 -10.44
CA CYS A 171 -14.63 -0.06 -9.99
C CYS A 171 -15.61 -0.59 -11.06
N ALA A 172 -16.49 0.27 -11.56
CA ALA A 172 -17.49 -0.07 -12.56
C ALA A 172 -16.83 -0.55 -13.86
N TRP A 173 -15.81 0.17 -14.35
CA TRP A 173 -15.04 -0.23 -15.54
C TRP A 173 -14.34 -1.59 -15.35
N ALA A 174 -13.78 -1.82 -14.16
CA ALA A 174 -13.08 -3.05 -13.82
C ALA A 174 -14.03 -4.24 -13.53
N GLY A 175 -15.35 -4.02 -13.52
CA GLY A 175 -16.37 -5.03 -13.24
C GLY A 175 -16.46 -5.43 -11.77
N ARG A 176 -16.27 -4.48 -10.85
CA ARG A 176 -16.18 -4.70 -9.39
C ARG A 176 -16.84 -3.52 -8.63
N ARG A 177 -16.83 -3.51 -7.29
CA ARG A 177 -17.29 -2.38 -6.45
C ARG A 177 -16.37 -2.00 -5.29
N LEU A 178 -16.46 -0.77 -4.77
CA LEU A 178 -15.79 -0.41 -3.52
C LEU A 178 -16.17 -1.38 -2.38
N PRO A 179 -15.24 -1.68 -1.45
CA PRO A 179 -15.51 -2.58 -0.36
C PRO A 179 -16.35 -1.85 0.70
N THR A 180 -17.15 -2.61 1.45
CA THR A 180 -17.75 -2.04 2.66
C THR A 180 -16.68 -1.84 3.73
N GLU A 181 -16.98 -1.05 4.75
CA GLU A 181 -16.13 -0.87 5.91
C GLU A 181 -15.85 -2.20 6.62
N ALA A 182 -16.88 -3.05 6.74
CA ALA A 182 -16.75 -4.36 7.34
C ALA A 182 -15.87 -5.29 6.50
N GLU A 183 -16.06 -5.30 5.17
CA GLU A 183 -15.22 -6.07 4.24
C GLU A 183 -13.76 -5.65 4.33
N PHE A 184 -13.50 -4.34 4.37
CA PHE A 184 -12.16 -3.79 4.51
C PHE A 184 -11.50 -4.22 5.82
N GLU A 185 -12.20 -4.09 6.96
CA GLU A 185 -11.66 -4.49 8.26
C GLU A 185 -11.40 -5.99 8.33
N LYS A 186 -12.33 -6.83 7.83
CA LYS A 186 -12.11 -8.28 7.78
C LYS A 186 -10.92 -8.61 6.90
N ALA A 187 -10.80 -8.02 5.71
CA ALA A 187 -9.70 -8.24 4.79
C ALA A 187 -8.33 -7.85 5.39
N ALA A 188 -8.31 -6.82 6.24
CA ALA A 188 -7.13 -6.35 6.94
C ALA A 188 -6.77 -7.23 8.14
N ARG A 189 -7.73 -7.50 9.03
CA ARG A 189 -7.48 -8.14 10.34
C ARG A 189 -7.52 -9.67 10.27
N GLY A 190 -8.30 -10.22 9.35
CA GLY A 190 -8.73 -11.61 9.36
C GLY A 190 -9.77 -11.90 10.45
N THR A 191 -10.02 -13.18 10.72
CA THR A 191 -10.90 -13.62 11.82
C THR A 191 -10.20 -13.70 13.17
N GLY A 192 -8.88 -13.48 13.19
CA GLY A 192 -8.09 -13.39 14.43
C GLY A 192 -8.25 -12.01 15.11
N LYS A 193 -8.03 -11.96 16.42
CA LYS A 193 -7.97 -10.70 17.20
C LYS A 193 -6.66 -9.94 16.99
N ASN A 194 -6.14 -9.95 15.77
CA ASN A 194 -4.86 -9.30 15.46
C ASN A 194 -5.00 -7.78 15.60
N LYS A 195 -3.97 -7.17 16.17
CA LYS A 195 -3.85 -5.71 16.31
C LYS A 195 -3.58 -5.04 14.96
N TYR A 196 -2.83 -5.72 14.10
CA TYR A 196 -2.42 -5.26 12.77
C TYR A 196 -2.58 -6.38 11.74
N PRO A 197 -2.54 -6.07 10.43
CA PRO A 197 -2.65 -7.10 9.39
C PRO A 197 -1.62 -8.22 9.51
N TRP A 198 -0.40 -7.87 9.93
CA TRP A 198 0.71 -8.81 10.16
C TRP A 198 0.74 -9.43 11.56
N GLY A 199 -0.26 -9.18 12.42
CA GLY A 199 -0.31 -9.68 13.79
C GLY A 199 -0.19 -8.60 14.86
N ASN A 200 0.48 -8.91 15.98
CA ASN A 200 0.51 -8.05 17.16
C ASN A 200 1.82 -7.26 17.34
N GLU A 201 2.81 -7.51 16.48
CA GLU A 201 4.10 -6.80 16.52
C GLU A 201 3.96 -5.33 16.15
N ALA A 202 4.68 -4.46 16.86
CA ALA A 202 4.65 -3.03 16.59
C ALA A 202 5.04 -2.72 15.14
N PRO A 203 4.39 -1.72 14.49
CA PRO A 203 4.75 -1.30 13.15
C PRO A 203 6.21 -0.87 13.09
N ASN A 204 6.85 -1.20 11.98
CA ASN A 204 8.21 -0.81 11.72
C ASN A 204 8.40 -0.62 10.19
N PRO A 205 9.56 -0.13 9.75
CA PRO A 205 9.81 0.22 8.34
C PRO A 205 9.76 -0.93 7.34
N ARG A 206 9.61 -2.18 7.80
CA ARG A 206 9.43 -3.35 6.95
C ARG A 206 7.98 -3.73 6.74
N LEU A 207 7.07 -3.16 7.54
CA LEU A 207 5.68 -3.59 7.63
C LEU A 207 4.71 -2.58 7.03
N ALA A 208 4.99 -1.27 7.09
CA ALA A 208 4.10 -0.25 6.53
C ALA A 208 4.80 1.10 6.31
N ASN A 209 4.20 1.93 5.44
CA ASN A 209 4.51 3.36 5.31
C ASN A 209 3.55 4.17 6.20
N TYR A 210 3.99 4.63 7.35
CA TYR A 210 3.17 5.40 8.31
C TYR A 210 3.91 6.65 8.77
N ALA A 211 3.31 7.49 9.61
CA ALA A 211 3.94 8.74 10.06
C ALA A 211 5.35 8.53 10.66
N GLY A 212 5.56 7.44 11.40
CA GLY A 212 6.86 7.08 11.98
C GLY A 212 7.88 6.55 10.98
N SER A 213 7.49 6.25 9.74
CA SER A 213 8.43 5.85 8.67
C SER A 213 9.27 7.03 8.14
N LEU A 214 8.83 8.26 8.43
CA LEU A 214 9.46 9.50 7.98
C LEU A 214 9.56 9.66 6.45
N ILE A 215 8.86 8.84 5.65
CA ILE A 215 8.88 8.92 4.17
C ILE A 215 8.05 10.13 3.68
N GLY A 216 6.88 10.37 4.26
CA GLY A 216 6.09 11.58 4.00
C GLY A 216 5.41 11.65 2.62
N GLU A 217 5.47 10.58 1.84
CA GLU A 217 4.80 10.43 0.55
C GLU A 217 4.43 8.96 0.32
N PRO A 218 3.50 8.67 -0.61
CA PRO A 218 3.20 7.32 -1.02
C PRO A 218 4.43 6.61 -1.61
N VAL A 219 4.42 5.30 -1.57
CA VAL A 219 5.46 4.42 -2.11
C VAL A 219 4.84 3.34 -2.98
N SER A 220 5.66 2.58 -3.70
CA SER A 220 5.17 1.47 -4.51
C SER A 220 4.23 0.55 -3.73
N VAL A 221 3.13 0.16 -4.36
CA VAL A 221 2.08 -0.69 -3.78
C VAL A 221 2.59 -2.09 -3.39
N TYR A 222 3.76 -2.49 -3.88
CA TYR A 222 4.39 -3.79 -3.58
C TYR A 222 5.47 -3.72 -2.48
N ARG A 223 5.69 -2.55 -1.86
CA ARG A 223 6.85 -2.31 -1.00
C ARG A 223 6.87 -3.11 0.30
N TYR A 224 5.72 -3.40 0.89
CA TYR A 224 5.62 -4.02 2.22
C TYR A 224 5.00 -5.42 2.19
N PRO A 225 5.63 -6.42 1.55
CA PRO A 225 5.09 -7.78 1.50
C PRO A 225 5.04 -8.45 2.89
N LEU A 226 5.86 -7.99 3.85
CA LEU A 226 5.82 -8.47 5.23
C LEU A 226 4.67 -7.86 6.05
N GLY A 227 4.09 -6.76 5.55
CA GLY A 227 2.91 -6.12 6.13
C GLY A 227 1.58 -6.68 5.60
N ALA A 228 1.61 -7.79 4.87
CA ALA A 228 0.41 -8.41 4.32
C ALA A 228 -0.57 -8.80 5.43
N SER A 229 -1.87 -8.67 5.14
CA SER A 229 -2.95 -9.23 5.96
C SER A 229 -2.91 -10.76 5.97
N PRO A 230 -3.70 -11.42 6.84
CA PRO A 230 -3.78 -12.88 6.87
C PRO A 230 -4.25 -13.50 5.54
N TYR A 231 -4.89 -12.71 4.67
CA TYR A 231 -5.33 -13.16 3.34
C TYR A 231 -4.35 -12.79 2.22
N GLY A 232 -3.28 -12.06 2.52
CA GLY A 232 -2.25 -11.64 1.56
C GLY A 232 -2.42 -10.20 1.04
N ALA A 233 -3.37 -9.45 1.57
CA ALA A 233 -3.68 -8.10 1.13
C ALA A 233 -2.63 -7.12 1.69
N LEU A 234 -1.95 -6.37 0.82
CA LEU A 234 -0.89 -5.42 1.17
C LEU A 234 -1.45 -4.05 1.53
N ASN A 235 -0.66 -3.28 2.27
CA ASN A 235 -0.86 -1.86 2.61
C ASN A 235 -2.20 -1.50 3.26
N MET A 236 -2.90 -2.47 3.87
CA MET A 236 -4.12 -2.22 4.68
C MET A 236 -3.88 -1.25 5.86
N VAL A 237 -2.60 -1.05 6.21
CA VAL A 237 -2.10 -0.01 7.10
C VAL A 237 -1.09 0.83 6.32
N GLY A 238 -1.25 2.15 6.37
CA GLY A 238 -0.23 3.05 5.83
C GLY A 238 -0.44 3.43 4.36
N ASN A 239 0.59 4.02 3.77
CA ASN A 239 0.69 4.48 2.40
C ASN A 239 -0.31 5.59 2.04
N VAL A 240 -1.57 5.27 1.77
CA VAL A 240 -2.64 6.26 1.54
C VAL A 240 -3.96 5.80 2.19
N ARG A 241 -4.97 6.67 2.17
CA ARG A 241 -6.33 6.33 2.65
C ARG A 241 -7.15 5.73 1.51
N GLU A 242 -7.94 4.71 1.83
CA GLU A 242 -8.73 3.93 0.87
C GLU A 242 -10.22 4.29 0.98
N TRP A 243 -10.92 4.49 -0.14
CA TRP A 243 -12.37 4.75 -0.11
C TRP A 243 -13.17 3.48 0.14
N ASN A 244 -14.26 3.61 0.91
CA ASN A 244 -15.24 2.56 1.11
C ASN A 244 -16.59 2.95 0.51
N ALA A 245 -17.48 1.96 0.35
CA ALA A 245 -18.83 2.17 -0.14
C ALA A 245 -19.75 2.87 0.89
N ASP A 246 -19.44 2.75 2.18
CA ASP A 246 -20.30 3.18 3.28
C ASP A 246 -20.36 4.70 3.47
N TRP A 247 -21.56 5.17 3.84
CA TRP A 247 -21.74 6.49 4.41
C TRP A 247 -21.23 6.51 5.85
N TYR A 248 -20.65 7.63 6.26
CA TYR A 248 -20.15 7.74 7.63
C TYR A 248 -21.31 7.85 8.64
N SER A 249 -21.26 7.06 9.70
CA SER A 249 -22.12 7.21 10.87
C SER A 249 -21.34 7.11 12.17
N ILE A 250 -21.62 8.01 13.11
CA ILE A 250 -21.08 7.93 14.47
C ILE A 250 -21.66 6.76 15.28
N THR A 251 -22.83 6.26 14.89
CA THR A 251 -23.50 5.13 15.57
C THR A 251 -23.34 3.80 14.83
N TYR A 252 -22.56 3.75 13.74
CA TYR A 252 -22.47 2.57 12.86
C TYR A 252 -22.18 1.29 13.66
N TYR A 253 -21.13 1.30 14.48
CA TYR A 253 -20.72 0.14 15.26
C TYR A 253 -21.72 -0.26 16.37
N GLN A 254 -22.68 0.61 16.70
CA GLN A 254 -23.72 0.36 17.71
C GLN A 254 -25.01 -0.18 17.10
N GLU A 255 -25.33 0.21 15.87
CA GLU A 255 -26.65 0.01 15.25
C GLU A 255 -26.60 -0.88 13.99
N THR A 256 -25.41 -1.25 13.50
CA THR A 256 -25.27 -1.99 12.25
C THR A 256 -25.82 -3.42 12.32
N SER A 257 -26.29 -3.92 11.17
CA SER A 257 -26.77 -5.28 11.03
C SER A 257 -25.65 -6.31 11.15
N LEU A 258 -25.97 -7.49 11.69
CA LEU A 258 -24.97 -8.56 11.85
C LEU A 258 -24.49 -9.15 10.51
N ASN A 259 -25.34 -9.19 9.47
CA ASN A 259 -25.04 -9.89 8.22
C ASN A 259 -24.81 -8.88 7.09
N ASN A 260 -23.62 -8.91 6.47
CA ASN A 260 -23.25 -8.04 5.34
C ASN A 260 -23.61 -6.55 5.58
N PRO A 261 -23.17 -5.94 6.70
CA PRO A 261 -23.54 -4.57 7.01
C PRO A 261 -23.09 -3.60 5.93
N THR A 262 -23.99 -2.66 5.63
CA THR A 262 -23.75 -1.51 4.76
C THR A 262 -24.45 -0.30 5.37
N VAL A 263 -23.85 0.88 5.23
CA VAL A 263 -24.54 2.14 5.56
C VAL A 263 -25.12 2.75 4.29
N LEU A 264 -26.44 2.70 4.12
CA LEU A 264 -27.13 3.29 2.98
C LEU A 264 -27.49 4.77 3.25
N ARG A 265 -27.38 5.60 2.20
CA ARG A 265 -27.65 7.05 2.18
C ARG A 265 -28.99 7.47 2.82
N GLN A 266 -29.99 6.60 2.82
CA GLN A 266 -31.33 6.94 3.30
C GLN A 266 -31.46 6.82 4.83
N GLU A 267 -30.54 6.11 5.50
CA GLU A 267 -30.69 5.81 6.93
C GLU A 267 -30.10 6.91 7.82
N LEU A 268 -29.28 7.82 7.28
CA LEU A 268 -28.59 8.84 8.06
C LEU A 268 -28.51 10.17 7.31
N ASN A 269 -28.73 11.28 8.02
CA ASN A 269 -28.43 12.65 7.58
C ASN A 269 -26.90 12.90 7.46
N ALA A 270 -26.15 11.92 6.97
CA ALA A 270 -24.70 11.95 6.85
C ALA A 270 -24.29 12.64 5.54
N PRO A 271 -23.49 13.73 5.59
CA PRO A 271 -23.10 14.46 4.38
C PRO A 271 -21.99 13.79 3.55
N CYS A 272 -21.44 12.65 4.02
CA CYS A 272 -20.13 12.14 3.58
C CYS A 272 -20.01 10.60 3.60
N VAL A 273 -19.05 10.09 2.82
CA VAL A 273 -18.60 8.69 2.81
C VAL A 273 -17.44 8.45 3.76
N VAL A 274 -17.27 7.19 4.15
CA VAL A 274 -16.11 6.73 4.92
C VAL A 274 -14.94 6.50 3.96
N ALA A 275 -13.79 7.06 4.31
CA ALA A 275 -12.54 6.51 3.83
C ALA A 275 -11.78 5.94 5.01
N ARG A 276 -11.33 4.71 4.85
CA ARG A 276 -10.62 4.01 5.91
C ARG A 276 -9.16 3.94 5.56
N MET A 277 -8.38 4.15 6.60
CA MET A 277 -7.01 3.71 6.70
C MET A 277 -6.96 3.13 8.09
N MET A 278 -6.28 2.01 8.32
CA MET A 278 -5.86 1.71 9.69
C MET A 278 -4.79 2.76 10.05
N GLN A 279 -5.25 3.97 10.38
CA GLN A 279 -4.41 5.12 10.61
C GLN A 279 -3.95 5.07 12.06
N MET A 280 -2.66 4.80 12.23
CA MET A 280 -2.01 4.88 13.51
C MET A 280 -1.40 6.27 13.71
N PRO A 281 -1.97 7.12 14.56
CA PRO A 281 -1.17 7.75 15.60
C PRO A 281 -0.92 6.71 16.70
N MET A 282 0.26 6.72 17.33
CA MET A 282 0.69 5.81 18.40
C MET A 282 -0.14 5.89 19.72
N LYS A 283 -1.45 6.15 19.62
CA LYS A 283 -2.42 6.10 20.72
C LYS A 283 -3.51 5.05 20.49
N TYR A 284 -3.82 4.72 19.23
CA TYR A 284 -4.87 3.76 18.89
C TYR A 284 -4.31 2.71 17.96
N SER A 285 -4.24 1.49 18.45
CA SER A 285 -3.74 0.34 17.73
C SER A 285 -4.84 -0.47 17.08
N GLN A 286 -5.82 0.24 16.54
CA GLN A 286 -7.12 -0.30 16.17
C GLN A 286 -7.59 0.40 14.88
N PRO A 287 -8.54 -0.19 14.15
CA PRO A 287 -9.25 0.46 13.04
C PRO A 287 -9.63 1.89 13.44
N HIS A 288 -9.37 2.85 12.54
CA HIS A 288 -9.91 4.21 12.64
C HIS A 288 -10.62 4.64 11.35
N ALA A 289 -11.92 4.93 11.43
CA ALA A 289 -12.70 5.48 10.33
C ALA A 289 -12.45 6.98 10.21
N ILE A 290 -12.44 7.52 8.99
CA ILE A 290 -12.32 8.97 8.79
C ILE A 290 -13.38 9.44 7.80
N ASN A 291 -14.19 10.39 8.27
CA ASN A 291 -15.21 11.04 7.47
C ASN A 291 -14.58 12.07 6.52
N MET A 292 -14.88 11.93 5.22
CA MET A 292 -14.48 12.92 4.22
C MET A 292 -15.59 13.20 3.21
N ASN A 293 -15.64 14.43 2.71
CA ASN A 293 -16.59 14.82 1.67
C ASN A 293 -16.22 14.11 0.36
N HIS A 294 -17.23 13.59 -0.37
CA HIS A 294 -17.07 12.86 -1.62
C HIS A 294 -16.22 13.57 -2.68
N ASN A 295 -16.21 14.91 -2.68
CA ASN A 295 -15.46 15.73 -3.62
C ASN A 295 -14.01 16.00 -3.17
N GLN A 296 -13.64 15.67 -1.94
CA GLN A 296 -12.28 15.89 -1.44
C GLN A 296 -11.27 15.04 -2.22
N GLN A 297 -10.08 15.61 -2.40
CA GLN A 297 -8.93 15.02 -3.06
C GLN A 297 -7.66 15.60 -2.42
N GLY A 298 -6.56 14.86 -2.38
CA GLY A 298 -5.28 15.36 -1.86
C GLY A 298 -4.14 14.35 -1.85
N ARG A 299 -2.99 14.77 -1.31
CA ARG A 299 -1.72 14.02 -1.33
C ARG A 299 -1.69 12.76 -0.45
N VAL A 300 -2.33 12.86 0.72
CA VAL A 300 -2.59 11.75 1.67
C VAL A 300 -4.09 11.40 1.68
N VAL A 301 -4.86 12.19 0.94
CA VAL A 301 -6.32 12.14 0.76
C VAL A 301 -6.58 11.75 -0.71
N GLY A 302 -5.78 10.79 -1.17
CA GLY A 302 -5.74 10.32 -2.54
C GLY A 302 -6.20 8.88 -2.64
N PHE A 303 -7.17 8.45 -1.86
CA PHE A 303 -8.45 7.98 -2.39
C PHE A 303 -8.48 7.06 -3.61
N ALA A 304 -7.49 6.20 -3.79
CA ALA A 304 -7.61 5.21 -4.83
C ALA A 304 -8.85 4.32 -4.55
N VAL A 305 -9.49 3.86 -5.63
CA VAL A 305 -10.03 2.50 -5.57
C VAL A 305 -8.85 1.67 -5.17
N GLN A 306 -8.87 0.98 -4.04
CA GLN A 306 -7.68 0.26 -3.65
C GLN A 306 -7.94 -1.20 -3.45
N LYS A 307 -9.14 -1.56 -3.03
CA LYS A 307 -9.59 -2.94 -3.11
C LYS A 307 -11.04 -3.01 -3.48
N VAL A 308 -11.37 -4.00 -4.29
CA VAL A 308 -12.65 -4.03 -4.96
C VAL A 308 -13.24 -5.41 -4.76
N ALA A 309 -14.47 -5.44 -4.26
CA ALA A 309 -15.20 -6.65 -3.90
C ALA A 309 -15.85 -7.36 -5.09
#